data_AF-A0A5N8WAT5-F1
#
_entry.id   AF-A0A5N8WAT5-F1
#
_cell.length_a   1.000
_cell.length_b   1.000
_cell.length_c   1.000
_cell.angle_alpha   90.00
_cell.angle_beta   90.00
_cell.angle_gamma   90.00
#
_symmetry.space_group_name_H-M   'P 1'
#
loop_
_entity.id
_entity.type
_entity.pdbx_description
1 polymer ?
#
loop_
_entity_poly.entity_id
_entity_poly.type
_entity_poly.pdbx_seq_one_letter_code
_entity_poly.pdbx_strand_id
1 'polypeptide(L)'
;MHSTRTRLRHGALTACAAVLALLAVGCSKASAGAQADGCRDNGHWSPRERAAWLRTAVAFHGTADGADPSYEEASVVVRARHNGDVRVLCQPLAVQVEFWTLTATTTGTDRSFVKRYRLSTDGSRTRTVGFPAGLPTGQDGACTRILVAAHTGEPLADGELPWTASDLTTSEDTDVRFGTERIGVYRLLPPHDSARCDAARSTTSPSPTRSTIWDVNHP
;
A
#
# COMPACT_ATOMS: atom_id res chain seq x y z
N MET A 1 10.46 102.93 -9.26
CA MET A 1 9.36 102.13 -9.84
C MET A 1 8.85 101.19 -8.76
N HIS A 2 7.61 101.39 -8.33
CA HIS A 2 6.94 100.56 -7.34
C HIS A 2 6.63 99.18 -7.91
N SER A 3 6.83 98.13 -7.12
CA SER A 3 6.01 96.93 -7.26
C SER A 3 5.75 96.32 -5.89
N THR A 4 4.46 96.32 -5.58
CA THR A 4 3.84 96.12 -4.27
C THR A 4 3.70 94.63 -4.01
N ARG A 5 4.36 94.11 -2.97
CA ARG A 5 4.12 92.75 -2.47
C ARG A 5 2.82 92.71 -1.68
N THR A 6 1.81 92.02 -2.19
CA THR A 6 0.58 91.67 -1.45
C THR A 6 0.72 90.34 -0.71
N ARG A 7 0.00 90.30 0.40
CA ARG A 7 0.19 89.47 1.59
C ARG A 7 -0.37 88.04 1.48
N LEU A 8 0.33 87.14 2.17
CA LEU A 8 -0.15 86.06 3.04
C LEU A 8 -1.66 85.75 3.06
N ARG A 9 -1.98 84.48 2.83
CA ARG A 9 -2.89 83.74 3.72
C ARG A 9 -2.26 82.39 4.11
N HIS A 10 -1.94 82.30 5.39
CA HIS A 10 -1.81 81.04 6.11
C HIS A 10 -3.19 80.38 6.16
N GLY A 11 -3.23 79.08 5.89
CA GLY A 11 -4.40 78.23 6.06
C GLY A 11 -3.95 76.82 6.40
N ALA A 12 -3.82 76.58 7.70
CA ALA A 12 -3.88 75.31 8.42
C ALA A 12 -3.16 74.07 7.84
N LEU A 13 -2.13 73.68 8.60
CA LEU A 13 -1.66 72.31 8.76
C LEU A 13 -2.85 71.34 8.91
N THR A 14 -2.88 70.30 8.10
CA THR A 14 -3.46 69.02 8.53
C THR A 14 -2.50 67.92 8.11
N ALA A 15 -1.82 67.39 9.12
CA ALA A 15 -1.03 66.19 9.02
C ALA A 15 -1.96 65.02 8.65
N CYS A 16 -1.55 64.19 7.69
CA CYS A 16 -1.84 62.77 7.72
C CYS A 16 -0.55 62.05 7.36
N ALA A 17 0.16 61.69 8.42
CA ALA A 17 1.25 60.75 8.39
C ALA A 17 0.75 59.35 8.04
N ALA A 18 1.72 58.55 7.61
CA ALA A 18 1.83 57.12 7.83
C ALA A 18 0.86 56.20 7.09
N VAL A 19 1.41 55.59 6.03
CA VAL A 19 1.57 54.14 5.87
C VAL A 19 0.31 53.31 6.13
N LEU A 20 -0.28 52.83 5.03
CA LEU A 20 -1.16 51.66 4.98
C LEU A 20 -0.44 50.43 5.56
N ALA A 21 -0.49 50.29 6.88
CA ALA A 21 -0.23 49.06 7.59
C ALA A 21 -1.47 48.78 8.44
N LEU A 22 -2.44 48.07 7.88
CA LEU A 22 -3.47 47.26 8.56
C LEU A 22 -4.48 46.72 7.52
N LEU A 23 -4.06 45.70 6.76
CA LEU A 23 -4.97 44.69 6.19
C LEU A 23 -4.40 43.28 6.45
N ALA A 24 -3.79 43.10 7.61
CA ALA A 24 -3.21 41.84 8.05
C ALA A 24 -3.90 41.32 9.33
N VAL A 25 -5.23 41.40 9.42
CA VAL A 25 -6.03 40.57 10.34
C VAL A 25 -7.39 40.37 9.68
N GLY A 26 -7.69 39.16 9.21
CA GLY A 26 -9.07 38.81 8.86
C GLY A 26 -9.33 37.96 7.61
N CYS A 27 -8.33 37.27 7.04
CA CYS A 27 -8.59 36.22 6.03
C CYS A 27 -7.95 34.88 6.43
N SER A 28 -8.00 34.53 7.71
CA SER A 28 -7.60 33.21 8.21
C SER A 28 -8.84 32.39 8.54
N LYS A 29 -9.62 32.02 7.51
CA LYS A 29 -10.59 30.89 7.47
C LYS A 29 -11.55 31.06 6.29
N ALA A 30 -11.04 30.89 5.07
CA ALA A 30 -11.86 30.58 3.91
C ALA A 30 -11.05 29.78 2.89
N SER A 31 -10.36 28.73 3.36
CA SER A 31 -10.05 27.57 2.50
C SER A 31 -11.14 26.52 2.72
N ALA A 32 -12.39 26.95 2.57
CA ALA A 32 -13.54 26.07 2.47
C ALA A 32 -13.95 26.08 0.99
N GLY A 33 -13.52 25.05 0.27
CA GLY A 33 -14.15 24.59 -0.97
C GLY A 33 -14.22 25.58 -2.13
N ALA A 34 -13.06 25.93 -2.72
CA ALA A 34 -13.02 26.26 -4.14
C ALA A 34 -12.54 25.02 -4.89
N GLN A 35 -13.50 24.18 -5.28
CA GLN A 35 -13.32 23.00 -6.11
C GLN A 35 -12.98 23.44 -7.54
N ALA A 36 -11.72 23.77 -7.79
CA ALA A 36 -11.17 23.81 -9.15
C ALA A 36 -10.73 22.40 -9.53
N ASP A 37 -10.86 22.03 -10.81
CA ASP A 37 -10.45 20.74 -11.39
C ASP A 37 -8.99 20.41 -11.10
N GLY A 38 -8.73 19.91 -9.90
CA GLY A 38 -7.42 19.74 -9.32
C GLY A 38 -7.13 18.29 -9.02
N CYS A 39 -5.92 17.86 -9.37
CA CYS A 39 -5.35 16.63 -8.86
C CYS A 39 -5.21 16.70 -7.33
N ARG A 40 -5.17 15.54 -6.69
CA ARG A 40 -4.92 15.38 -5.26
C ARG A 40 -3.42 15.47 -5.02
N ASP A 41 -3.00 16.47 -4.25
CA ASP A 41 -1.60 16.58 -3.85
C ASP A 41 -1.18 15.37 -2.99
N ASN A 42 0.02 14.87 -3.29
CA ASN A 42 0.60 13.68 -2.71
C ASN A 42 2.10 13.79 -2.42
N GLY A 43 2.69 14.98 -2.55
CA GLY A 43 4.13 15.19 -2.33
C GLY A 43 4.60 14.82 -0.93
N HIS A 44 3.73 14.97 0.08
CA HIS A 44 4.05 14.73 1.49
C HIS A 44 3.42 13.46 2.08
N TRP A 45 2.78 12.61 1.26
CA TRP A 45 2.13 11.42 1.80
C TRP A 45 3.14 10.47 2.41
N SER A 46 2.81 10.04 3.63
CA SER A 46 3.45 8.93 4.31
C SER A 46 3.31 7.62 3.53
N PRO A 47 4.19 6.64 3.79
CA PRO A 47 4.04 5.25 3.36
C PRO A 47 2.60 4.71 3.45
N ARG A 48 1.96 4.93 4.61
CA ARG A 48 0.62 4.43 4.92
C ARG A 48 -0.47 5.10 4.09
N GLU A 49 -0.37 6.39 3.83
CA GLU A 49 -1.33 7.11 2.98
C GLU A 49 -1.24 6.66 1.53
N ARG A 50 -0.02 6.43 1.02
CA ARG A 50 0.19 5.87 -0.32
C ARG A 50 -0.37 4.46 -0.44
N ALA A 51 -0.13 3.62 0.57
CA ALA A 51 -0.72 2.29 0.67
C ALA A 51 -2.26 2.34 0.72
N ALA A 52 -2.83 3.27 1.49
CA ALA A 52 -4.28 3.45 1.56
C ALA A 52 -4.89 3.85 0.23
N TRP A 53 -4.22 4.70 -0.55
CA TRP A 53 -4.65 5.01 -1.91
C TRP A 53 -4.62 3.77 -2.81
N LEU A 54 -3.51 3.01 -2.78
CA LEU A 54 -3.37 1.76 -3.53
C LEU A 54 -4.47 0.74 -3.22
N ARG A 55 -4.85 0.58 -1.94
CA ARG A 55 -5.94 -0.32 -1.52
C ARG A 55 -7.22 -0.12 -2.32
N THR A 56 -7.53 1.12 -2.61
CA THR A 56 -8.73 1.44 -3.36
C THR A 56 -8.52 1.20 -4.86
N ALA A 57 -7.32 1.49 -5.37
CA ALA A 57 -7.02 1.58 -6.80
C ALA A 57 -6.71 0.23 -7.44
N VAL A 58 -6.13 -0.70 -6.68
CA VAL A 58 -5.70 -1.99 -7.18
C VAL A 58 -6.82 -3.02 -7.07
N ALA A 59 -6.92 -3.91 -8.05
CA ALA A 59 -7.73 -5.12 -8.03
C ALA A 59 -6.91 -6.29 -8.57
N PHE A 60 -7.26 -7.50 -8.14
CA PHE A 60 -6.77 -8.72 -8.75
C PHE A 60 -7.88 -9.36 -9.59
N HIS A 61 -7.53 -9.83 -10.79
CA HIS A 61 -8.42 -10.52 -11.72
C HIS A 61 -7.90 -11.94 -12.01
N GLY A 62 -8.79 -12.89 -12.28
CA GLY A 62 -8.40 -14.26 -12.66
C GLY A 62 -7.77 -15.07 -11.53
N THR A 63 -8.11 -14.77 -10.29
CA THR A 63 -7.54 -15.38 -9.07
C THR A 63 -8.63 -15.94 -8.16
N ALA A 64 -9.77 -16.37 -8.72
CA ALA A 64 -10.83 -17.00 -7.95
C ALA A 64 -10.44 -18.44 -7.57
N ASP A 65 -10.93 -18.89 -6.40
CA ASP A 65 -10.73 -20.25 -5.92
C ASP A 65 -11.49 -21.24 -6.82
N GLY A 66 -10.76 -22.00 -7.63
CA GLY A 66 -11.30 -23.00 -8.54
C GLY A 66 -10.27 -24.11 -8.76
N ALA A 67 -10.75 -25.35 -8.89
CA ALA A 67 -10.00 -26.60 -8.75
C ALA A 67 -8.88 -26.86 -9.78
N ASP A 68 -8.50 -25.87 -10.58
CA ASP A 68 -7.29 -25.90 -11.40
C ASP A 68 -6.80 -24.46 -11.60
N PRO A 69 -5.86 -23.95 -10.78
CA PRO A 69 -5.51 -22.54 -10.79
C PRO A 69 -4.52 -22.24 -11.91
N SER A 70 -4.97 -22.30 -13.16
CA SER A 70 -4.25 -21.67 -14.25
C SER A 70 -4.32 -20.15 -14.06
N TYR A 71 -3.20 -19.55 -13.66
CA TYR A 71 -3.07 -18.10 -13.51
C TYR A 71 -2.67 -17.39 -14.81
N GLU A 72 -2.81 -18.04 -15.96
CA GLU A 72 -2.40 -17.47 -17.26
C GLU A 72 -3.17 -16.19 -17.62
N GLU A 73 -4.44 -16.11 -17.22
CA GLU A 73 -5.28 -14.91 -17.40
C GLU A 73 -5.28 -14.00 -16.16
N ALA A 74 -4.54 -14.37 -15.11
CA ALA A 74 -4.51 -13.61 -13.88
C ALA A 74 -3.72 -12.31 -14.03
N SER A 75 -4.21 -11.26 -13.38
CA SER A 75 -3.56 -9.95 -13.45
C SER A 75 -3.80 -9.07 -12.23
N VAL A 76 -2.86 -8.16 -12.03
CA VAL A 76 -2.99 -7.01 -11.12
C VAL A 76 -3.36 -5.79 -11.94
N VAL A 77 -4.50 -5.19 -11.63
CA VAL A 77 -5.03 -4.01 -12.34
C VAL A 77 -5.00 -2.82 -11.40
N VAL A 78 -4.21 -1.80 -11.75
CA VAL A 78 -4.28 -0.47 -11.14
C VAL A 78 -5.27 0.36 -11.96
N ARG A 79 -6.48 0.56 -11.42
CA ARG A 79 -7.60 1.16 -12.15
C ARG A 79 -7.42 2.66 -12.35
N ALA A 80 -7.81 3.16 -13.53
CA ALA A 80 -8.08 4.57 -13.73
C ALA A 80 -9.20 5.03 -12.78
N ARG A 81 -9.09 6.26 -12.31
CA ARG A 81 -10.15 6.99 -11.63
C ARG A 81 -10.75 7.96 -12.64
N HIS A 82 -12.07 7.95 -12.73
CA HIS A 82 -12.78 8.70 -13.77
C HIS A 82 -12.84 10.18 -13.38
N ASN A 83 -12.92 11.04 -14.40
CA ASN A 83 -12.93 12.51 -14.25
C ASN A 83 -14.02 12.97 -13.26
N GLY A 84 -13.64 13.88 -12.37
CA GLY A 84 -14.47 14.37 -11.26
C GLY A 84 -14.18 13.70 -9.90
N ASP A 85 -13.47 12.57 -9.90
CA ASP A 85 -13.00 11.92 -8.67
C ASP A 85 -11.69 12.58 -8.20
N VAL A 86 -11.66 13.12 -6.97
CA VAL A 86 -10.52 13.83 -6.34
C VAL A 86 -9.37 12.87 -5.97
N ARG A 87 -9.11 11.88 -6.85
CA ARG A 87 -8.21 10.75 -6.62
C ARG A 87 -7.10 10.63 -7.65
N VAL A 88 -7.18 11.36 -8.76
CA VAL A 88 -6.02 11.55 -9.65
C VAL A 88 -4.95 12.32 -8.88
N LEU A 89 -3.71 11.88 -8.92
CA LEU A 89 -2.61 12.42 -8.12
C LEU A 89 -1.86 13.50 -8.89
N CYS A 90 -1.38 14.52 -8.18
CA CYS A 90 -0.57 15.57 -8.82
C CYS A 90 0.81 15.06 -9.23
N GLN A 91 1.34 14.09 -8.49
CA GLN A 91 2.58 13.41 -8.81
C GLN A 91 2.31 11.91 -8.92
N PRO A 92 2.79 11.24 -9.98
CA PRO A 92 2.66 9.79 -10.08
C PRO A 92 3.33 9.06 -8.91
N LEU A 93 2.67 8.03 -8.39
CA LEU A 93 3.27 7.10 -7.44
C LEU A 93 4.03 6.00 -8.18
N ALA A 94 5.23 5.70 -7.69
CA ALA A 94 5.94 4.48 -8.06
C ALA A 94 5.29 3.29 -7.33
N VAL A 95 4.74 2.36 -8.11
CA VAL A 95 4.09 1.15 -7.63
C VAL A 95 4.93 -0.05 -8.05
N GLN A 96 5.22 -0.93 -7.10
CA GLN A 96 5.84 -2.20 -7.35
C GLN A 96 4.76 -3.28 -7.24
N VAL A 97 4.76 -4.22 -8.17
CA VAL A 97 4.01 -5.48 -8.08
C VAL A 97 5.04 -6.59 -8.01
N GLU A 98 5.14 -7.25 -6.86
CA GLU A 98 6.12 -8.29 -6.60
C GLU A 98 5.45 -9.65 -6.40
N PHE A 99 6.11 -10.67 -6.92
CA PHE A 99 5.69 -12.07 -6.85
C PHE A 99 6.77 -12.84 -6.07
N TRP A 100 6.33 -13.57 -5.06
CA TRP A 100 7.19 -14.33 -4.17
C TRP A 100 6.64 -15.74 -3.99
N THR A 101 7.54 -16.72 -3.97
CA THR A 101 7.23 -18.08 -3.55
C THR A 101 7.42 -18.16 -2.04
N LEU A 102 6.40 -18.68 -1.35
CA LEU A 102 6.43 -18.95 0.08
C LEU A 102 6.33 -20.47 0.28
N THR A 103 7.41 -21.09 0.74
CA THR A 103 7.48 -22.54 0.97
C THR A 103 7.60 -22.81 2.46
N ALA A 104 6.66 -23.58 3.01
CA ALA A 104 6.72 -24.01 4.39
C ALA A 104 7.84 -25.05 4.58
N THR A 105 8.67 -24.86 5.60
CA THR A 105 9.75 -25.76 6.01
C THR A 105 9.58 -26.15 7.48
N THR A 106 10.39 -27.10 7.95
CA THR A 106 10.35 -27.54 9.36
C THR A 106 10.74 -26.43 10.35
N THR A 107 11.46 -25.41 9.89
CA THR A 107 11.97 -24.30 10.70
C THR A 107 11.31 -22.96 10.42
N GLY A 108 10.39 -22.86 9.44
CA GLY A 108 9.70 -21.61 9.12
C GLY A 108 9.20 -21.52 7.68
N THR A 109 9.31 -20.32 7.09
CA THR A 109 8.97 -20.05 5.68
C THR A 109 10.22 -19.68 4.89
N ASP A 110 10.52 -20.46 3.87
CA ASP A 110 11.46 -20.06 2.84
C ASP A 110 10.76 -19.15 1.84
N ARG A 111 11.41 -18.02 1.55
CA ARG A 111 10.90 -16.95 0.69
C ARG A 111 11.81 -16.82 -0.51
N SER A 112 11.28 -16.97 -1.71
CA SER A 112 12.05 -16.82 -2.95
C SER A 112 11.40 -15.81 -3.87
N PHE A 113 12.20 -14.86 -4.34
CA PHE A 113 11.75 -13.87 -5.31
C PHE A 113 11.46 -14.53 -6.67
N VAL A 114 10.31 -14.22 -7.27
CA VAL A 114 9.95 -14.71 -8.60
C VAL A 114 10.11 -13.61 -9.63
N LYS A 115 9.37 -12.51 -9.46
CA LYS A 115 9.37 -11.40 -10.42
C LYS A 115 8.87 -10.11 -9.79
N ARG A 116 9.29 -8.99 -10.38
CA ARG A 116 8.83 -7.64 -10.04
C ARG A 116 8.49 -6.86 -11.28
N TYR A 117 7.42 -6.09 -11.19
CA TYR A 117 7.05 -5.07 -12.17
C TYR A 117 7.02 -3.71 -11.48
N ARG A 118 7.68 -2.72 -12.10
CA ARG A 118 7.63 -1.34 -11.67
C ARG A 118 6.66 -0.57 -12.55
N LEU A 119 5.70 0.09 -11.93
CA LEU A 119 4.71 0.95 -12.57
C LEU A 119 4.83 2.37 -12.03
N SER A 120 4.38 3.33 -12.84
CA SER A 120 4.15 4.71 -12.43
C SER A 120 2.69 5.04 -12.71
N THR A 121 1.96 5.53 -11.71
CA THR A 121 0.53 5.81 -11.82
C THR A 121 0.14 7.05 -11.03
N ASP A 122 -0.54 7.96 -11.69
CA ASP A 122 -1.28 9.08 -11.09
C ASP A 122 -2.77 8.75 -10.94
N GLY A 123 -3.20 7.55 -11.33
CA GLY A 123 -4.61 7.16 -11.36
C GLY A 123 -5.40 7.68 -12.56
N SER A 124 -4.80 8.38 -13.52
CA SER A 124 -5.51 8.88 -14.73
C SER A 124 -5.78 7.79 -15.77
N ARG A 125 -4.99 6.71 -15.77
CA ARG A 125 -5.07 5.60 -16.74
C ARG A 125 -4.98 4.27 -16.03
N THR A 126 -5.71 3.29 -16.55
CA THR A 126 -5.63 1.91 -16.07
C THR A 126 -4.29 1.32 -16.49
N ARG A 127 -3.64 0.61 -15.58
CA ARG A 127 -2.42 -0.17 -15.81
C ARG A 127 -2.69 -1.60 -15.41
N THR A 128 -2.30 -2.54 -16.27
CA THR A 128 -2.49 -3.97 -16.03
C THR A 128 -1.14 -4.67 -16.09
N VAL A 129 -0.89 -5.54 -15.12
CA VAL A 129 0.27 -6.43 -15.08
C VAL A 129 -0.25 -7.86 -15.03
N GLY A 130 0.02 -8.62 -16.08
CA GLY A 130 -0.24 -10.06 -16.10
C GLY A 130 0.69 -10.79 -15.14
N PHE A 131 0.21 -11.91 -14.61
CA PHE A 131 1.04 -12.77 -13.78
C PHE A 131 2.19 -13.36 -14.62
N PRO A 132 3.37 -13.62 -14.02
CA PRO A 132 4.44 -14.32 -14.72
C PRO A 132 3.95 -15.69 -15.21
N ALA A 133 4.29 -16.05 -16.46
CA ALA A 133 4.09 -17.43 -16.90
C ALA A 133 4.95 -18.38 -16.05
N GLY A 134 4.44 -19.60 -15.83
CA GLY A 134 5.18 -20.63 -15.09
C GLY A 134 5.44 -20.28 -13.63
N LEU A 135 4.47 -19.65 -12.95
CA LEU A 135 4.55 -19.45 -11.50
C LEU A 135 4.85 -20.79 -10.81
N PRO A 136 5.83 -20.84 -9.89
CA PRO A 136 6.20 -22.08 -9.24
C PRO A 136 5.01 -22.72 -8.52
N THR A 137 4.73 -23.99 -8.85
CA THR A 137 3.63 -24.76 -8.22
C THR A 137 4.07 -25.51 -6.96
N GLY A 138 5.32 -25.31 -6.53
CA GLY A 138 5.95 -26.05 -5.44
C GLY A 138 6.70 -27.30 -5.93
N GLN A 139 7.67 -27.76 -5.12
CA GLN A 139 8.33 -29.05 -5.33
C GLN A 139 7.55 -30.18 -4.66
N ASP A 140 7.77 -31.41 -5.13
CA ASP A 140 7.17 -32.61 -4.53
C ASP A 140 7.48 -32.69 -3.03
N GLY A 141 6.42 -32.74 -2.22
CA GLY A 141 6.50 -32.86 -0.76
C GLY A 141 6.53 -31.55 0.03
N ALA A 142 6.50 -30.37 -0.60
CA ALA A 142 6.54 -29.08 0.10
C ALA A 142 5.25 -28.25 -0.11
N CYS A 143 4.66 -27.73 0.96
CA CYS A 143 3.55 -26.78 0.86
C CYS A 143 4.09 -25.42 0.39
N THR A 144 3.78 -25.06 -0.86
CA THR A 144 4.24 -23.83 -1.50
C THR A 144 3.06 -23.02 -2.00
N ARG A 145 3.08 -21.71 -1.73
CA ARG A 145 2.10 -20.74 -2.21
C ARG A 145 2.78 -19.54 -2.85
N ILE A 146 2.04 -18.83 -3.69
CA ILE A 146 2.52 -17.60 -4.32
C ILE A 146 1.90 -16.40 -3.64
N LEU A 147 2.74 -15.50 -3.14
CA LEU A 147 2.34 -14.18 -2.67
C LEU A 147 2.50 -13.17 -3.80
N VAL A 148 1.43 -12.44 -4.08
CA VAL A 148 1.45 -11.28 -4.97
C VAL A 148 1.18 -10.04 -4.13
N ALA A 149 2.10 -9.08 -4.12
CA ALA A 149 1.97 -7.85 -3.34
C ALA A 149 2.14 -6.61 -4.22
N ALA A 150 1.24 -5.64 -4.07
CA ALA A 150 1.34 -4.33 -4.69
C ALA A 150 1.58 -3.25 -3.62
N HIS A 151 2.67 -2.52 -3.73
CA HIS A 151 3.12 -1.54 -2.74
C HIS A 151 3.75 -0.31 -3.41
N THR A 152 3.99 0.74 -2.63
CA THR A 152 4.68 1.94 -3.13
C THR A 152 6.15 2.01 -2.74
N GLY A 153 6.91 2.72 -3.56
CA GLY A 153 8.31 3.06 -3.30
C GLY A 153 9.31 2.00 -3.78
N GLU A 154 10.37 1.82 -3.00
CA GLU A 154 11.43 0.85 -3.29
C GLU A 154 10.95 -0.59 -3.11
N PRO A 155 11.64 -1.57 -3.74
CA PRO A 155 11.40 -2.99 -3.52
C PRO A 155 11.34 -3.39 -2.05
N LEU A 156 10.65 -4.50 -1.75
CA LEU A 156 10.62 -5.03 -0.39
C LEU A 156 11.99 -5.64 -0.04
N ALA A 157 12.48 -5.30 1.15
CA ALA A 157 13.60 -6.00 1.76
C ALA A 157 13.12 -7.26 2.51
N ASP A 158 14.04 -8.19 2.80
CA ASP A 158 13.72 -9.45 3.49
C ASP A 158 12.99 -9.27 4.83
N GLY A 159 13.34 -8.20 5.56
CA GLY A 159 12.70 -7.84 6.83
C GLY A 159 11.29 -7.27 6.68
N GLU A 160 10.91 -6.83 5.49
CA GLU A 160 9.56 -6.30 5.19
C GLU A 160 8.60 -7.39 4.70
N LEU A 161 9.14 -8.51 4.19
CA LEU A 161 8.36 -9.67 3.81
C LEU A 161 7.74 -10.37 5.03
N PRO A 162 6.66 -11.15 4.84
CA PRO A 162 5.99 -11.82 5.94
C PRO A 162 6.90 -12.81 6.68
N TRP A 163 6.82 -12.82 8.02
CA TRP A 163 7.72 -13.60 8.88
C TRP A 163 7.20 -15.01 9.23
N THR A 164 5.89 -15.25 9.20
CA THR A 164 5.29 -16.52 9.67
C THR A 164 4.57 -17.30 8.58
N ALA A 165 4.87 -18.61 8.53
CA ALA A 165 4.30 -19.62 7.62
C ALA A 165 2.99 -20.24 8.11
N SER A 166 2.61 -19.99 9.36
CA SER A 166 1.46 -20.62 9.99
C SER A 166 0.19 -20.47 9.13
N ASP A 167 0.13 -19.38 8.38
CA ASP A 167 -0.99 -18.95 7.53
C ASP A 167 -0.90 -19.48 6.08
N LEU A 168 0.21 -20.13 5.70
CA LEU A 168 0.31 -20.80 4.39
C LEU A 168 -0.55 -22.06 4.32
N THR A 169 -0.82 -22.68 5.47
CA THR A 169 -1.63 -23.90 5.54
C THR A 169 -3.12 -23.61 5.63
N THR A 170 -3.55 -22.38 5.96
CA THR A 170 -4.98 -22.05 6.02
C THR A 170 -5.52 -21.67 4.63
N SER A 171 -6.68 -22.23 4.29
CA SER A 171 -7.41 -21.90 3.05
C SER A 171 -7.93 -20.45 3.05
N GLU A 172 -8.04 -19.82 4.22
CA GLU A 172 -8.51 -18.45 4.33
C GLU A 172 -7.38 -17.44 4.08
N ASP A 173 -7.73 -16.34 3.41
CA ASP A 173 -6.90 -15.17 3.10
C ASP A 173 -6.52 -14.36 4.36
N THR A 174 -6.56 -14.99 5.55
CA THR A 174 -6.56 -14.31 6.85
C THR A 174 -5.14 -14.09 7.39
N ASP A 175 -4.69 -12.85 7.13
CA ASP A 175 -3.75 -12.05 7.92
C ASP A 175 -2.25 -12.31 7.72
N VAL A 176 -1.80 -12.29 6.46
CA VAL A 176 -0.37 -12.15 6.14
C VAL A 176 0.16 -10.82 6.69
N ARG A 177 1.05 -10.89 7.69
CA ARG A 177 1.64 -9.71 8.33
C ARG A 177 2.97 -9.34 7.71
N PHE A 178 3.04 -8.14 7.16
CA PHE A 178 4.28 -7.57 6.62
C PHE A 178 5.00 -6.73 7.66
N GLY A 179 6.33 -6.70 7.59
CA GLY A 179 7.16 -5.81 8.41
C GLY A 179 7.13 -4.33 7.98
N THR A 180 6.17 -3.93 7.14
CA THR A 180 6.10 -2.61 6.51
C THR A 180 4.65 -2.14 6.32
N GLU A 181 4.41 -0.83 6.44
CA GLU A 181 3.11 -0.22 6.17
C GLU A 181 2.91 0.16 4.70
N ARG A 182 3.91 -0.09 3.84
CA ARG A 182 3.89 0.30 2.41
C ARG A 182 3.00 -0.59 1.54
N ILE A 183 2.56 -1.74 2.06
CA ILE A 183 1.71 -2.68 1.34
C ILE A 183 0.33 -2.06 1.12
N GLY A 184 0.01 -1.81 -0.13
CA GLY A 184 -1.33 -1.40 -0.53
C GLY A 184 -2.24 -2.62 -0.48
N VAL A 185 -2.02 -3.57 -1.37
CA VAL A 185 -2.80 -4.81 -1.42
C VAL A 185 -1.88 -6.00 -1.59
N TYR A 186 -2.34 -7.16 -1.14
CA TYR A 186 -1.71 -8.42 -1.45
C TYR A 186 -2.78 -9.48 -1.72
N ARG A 187 -2.35 -10.59 -2.29
CA ARG A 187 -3.12 -11.82 -2.39
C ARG A 187 -2.20 -13.01 -2.23
N LEU A 188 -2.62 -13.97 -1.43
CA LEU A 188 -1.96 -15.26 -1.32
C LEU A 188 -2.71 -16.28 -2.17
N LEU A 189 -2.12 -16.66 -3.29
CA LEU A 189 -2.74 -17.60 -4.22
C LEU A 189 -2.91 -18.98 -3.57
N PRO A 190 -4.03 -19.68 -3.82
CA PRO A 190 -4.21 -21.03 -3.31
C PRO A 190 -3.09 -21.94 -3.80
N PRO A 191 -2.66 -22.92 -2.98
CA PRO A 191 -1.70 -23.92 -3.42
C PRO A 191 -2.31 -24.75 -4.56
N HIS A 192 -1.47 -25.18 -5.50
CA HIS A 192 -1.92 -26.06 -6.58
C HIS A 192 -2.41 -27.43 -6.05
N ASP A 193 -1.81 -27.92 -4.95
CA ASP A 193 -2.24 -29.13 -4.26
C ASP A 193 -2.58 -28.80 -2.80
N SER A 194 -3.84 -28.44 -2.57
CA SER A 194 -4.36 -28.10 -1.24
C SER A 194 -4.29 -29.27 -0.26
N ALA A 195 -4.52 -30.49 -0.73
CA ALA A 195 -4.45 -31.71 0.09
C ALA A 195 -3.06 -31.94 0.68
N ARG A 196 -1.99 -31.54 -0.03
CA ARG A 196 -0.62 -31.61 0.50
C ARG A 196 -0.32 -30.57 1.58
N CYS A 197 -0.83 -29.35 1.43
CA CYS A 197 -0.74 -28.35 2.50
C CYS A 197 -1.53 -28.76 3.75
N ASP A 198 -2.66 -29.47 3.57
CA ASP A 198 -3.41 -30.08 4.67
C ASP A 198 -2.65 -31.24 5.33
N ALA A 199 -1.99 -32.10 4.55
CA ALA A 199 -1.20 -33.22 5.07
C ALA A 199 0.03 -32.75 5.88
N ALA A 200 0.70 -31.68 5.42
CA ALA A 200 1.79 -31.05 6.16
C ALA A 200 1.35 -30.54 7.55
N ARG A 201 0.10 -30.06 7.66
CA ARG A 201 -0.53 -29.69 8.94
C ARG A 201 -0.59 -30.88 9.88
N SER A 202 -1.03 -32.04 9.39
CA SER A 202 -1.15 -33.27 10.18
C SER A 202 0.19 -33.89 10.60
N THR A 203 1.28 -33.56 9.93
CA THR A 203 2.64 -34.00 10.30
C THR A 203 3.35 -33.08 11.30
N THR A 204 2.70 -32.03 11.79
CA THR A 204 3.25 -31.19 12.86
C THR A 204 3.20 -31.93 14.21
N SER A 205 4.22 -32.77 14.44
CA SER A 205 4.65 -33.47 15.66
C SER A 205 3.59 -34.29 16.44
N PRO A 206 3.86 -35.57 16.78
CA PRO A 206 2.99 -36.32 17.68
C PRO A 206 2.87 -35.55 19.00
N SER A 207 1.63 -35.38 19.49
CA SER A 207 1.40 -34.92 20.86
C SER A 207 2.29 -35.76 21.78
N PRO A 208 3.03 -35.16 22.75
CA PRO A 208 3.79 -35.97 23.70
C PRO A 208 2.79 -36.93 24.32
N THR A 209 3.01 -38.23 24.11
CA THR A 209 2.24 -39.26 24.77
C THR A 209 2.38 -38.96 26.25
N ARG A 210 1.30 -38.48 26.86
CA ARG A 210 1.22 -38.21 28.28
C ARG A 210 1.52 -39.55 28.94
N SER A 211 2.75 -39.76 29.39
CA SER A 211 3.11 -40.98 30.09
C SER A 211 2.31 -40.97 31.39
N THR A 212 1.28 -41.79 31.45
CA THR A 212 0.66 -42.21 32.71
C THR A 212 1.70 -42.97 33.51
N ILE A 213 2.52 -42.24 34.26
CA ILE A 213 3.24 -42.78 35.40
C ILE A 213 2.85 -41.87 36.57
N TRP A 214 1.74 -42.22 37.21
CA TRP A 214 1.46 -41.80 38.56
C TRP A 214 2.44 -42.55 39.45
N ASP A 215 3.45 -41.84 39.95
CA ASP A 215 4.27 -42.32 41.05
C ASP A 215 3.46 -42.17 42.35
N VAL A 216 3.13 -43.30 42.97
CA VAL A 216 2.25 -43.42 44.14
C VAL A 216 3.03 -43.27 45.46
N ASN A 217 4.36 -43.07 45.43
CA ASN A 217 5.13 -42.96 46.67
C ASN A 217 6.19 -41.86 46.60
N HIS A 218 5.82 -40.63 46.95
CA HIS A 218 6.76 -39.73 47.58
C HIS A 218 6.07 -38.93 48.71
N PRO A 219 6.71 -38.82 49.90
CA PRO A 219 6.10 -38.48 51.19
C PRO A 219 5.66 -37.03 51.33
#